data_AF-A0A537MZL2-F1
#
_entry.id   AF-A0A537MZL2-F1
#
_cell.length_a   1.000
_cell.length_b   1.000
_cell.length_c   1.000
_cell.angle_alpha   90.00
_cell.angle_beta   90.00
_cell.angle_gamma   90.00
#
_symmetry.space_group_name_H-M   'P 1'
#
loop_
_entity.id
_entity.type
_entity.pdbx_description
1 polymer ?
#
loop_
_entity_poly.entity_id
_entity_poly.type
_entity_poly.pdbx_seq_one_letter_code
_entity_poly.pdbx_strand_id
1 'polypeptide(L)' 'MRLIFMGTPEFAVPALLEILGRGHEVAAVYTAAAKPAGR' A
#
# COMPACT_ATOMS: atom_id res chain seq x y z
N MET A 1 12.51 -8.94 6.82
CA MET A 1 12.59 -7.50 7.18
C MET A 1 11.18 -7.00 7.39
N ARG A 2 10.89 -6.27 8.47
CA ARG A 2 9.57 -5.71 8.74
C ARG A 2 9.46 -4.31 8.13
N LEU A 3 8.45 -4.10 7.30
CA LEU A 3 8.25 -2.86 6.53
C LEU A 3 6.89 -2.24 6.84
N ILE A 4 6.82 -0.92 6.68
CA ILE A 4 5.56 -0.19 6.61
C ILE A 4 5.44 0.34 5.19
N PHE A 5 4.31 0.08 4.53
CA PHE A 5 4.03 0.57 3.19
C PHE A 5 3.14 1.83 3.28
N MET A 6 3.48 2.89 2.57
CA MET A 6 2.70 4.12 2.54
C MET A 6 2.37 4.47 1.08
N GLY A 7 1.13 4.20 0.66
CA GLY A 7 0.72 4.36 -0.72
C GLY A 7 -0.80 4.50 -0.85
N THR A 8 -1.21 5.47 -1.66
CA THR A 8 -2.63 5.74 -1.99
C THR A 8 -2.94 5.58 -3.48
N PRO A 9 -2.12 6.11 -4.41
CA PRO A 9 -2.49 6.10 -5.81
C PRO A 9 -2.41 4.70 -6.39
N GLU A 10 -3.14 4.47 -7.48
CA GLU A 10 -3.24 3.16 -8.14
C GLU A 10 -1.87 2.61 -8.57
N PHE A 11 -0.94 3.49 -8.97
CA PHE A 11 0.43 3.10 -9.31
C PHE A 11 1.25 2.55 -8.13
N ALA A 12 0.82 2.77 -6.88
CA ALA A 12 1.48 2.24 -5.71
C ALA A 12 1.17 0.74 -5.50
N VAL A 13 0.08 0.23 -6.06
CA VAL A 13 -0.37 -1.16 -5.87
C VAL A 13 0.64 -2.18 -6.40
N PRO A 14 1.20 -2.05 -7.62
CA PRO A 14 2.22 -2.99 -8.11
C PRO A 14 3.45 -3.06 -7.21
N ALA A 15 3.88 -1.94 -6.62
CA ALA A 15 5.00 -1.92 -5.70
C ALA A 15 4.73 -2.71 -4.40
N LEU A 16 3.51 -2.60 -3.86
CA LEU A 16 3.11 -3.40 -2.69
C LEU A 16 3.09 -4.89 -3.01
N LEU A 17 2.56 -5.28 -4.17
CA LEU A 17 2.51 -6.68 -4.61
C LEU A 17 3.91 -7.28 -4.77
N GLU A 18 4.86 -6.54 -5.35
CA GLU A 18 6.25 -6.97 -5.47
C GLU A 18 6.92 -7.19 -4.10
N ILE A 19 6.70 -6.30 -3.14
CA ILE A 19 7.25 -6.41 -1.78
C ILE A 19 6.72 -7.68 -1.10
N LEU A 20 5.41 -7.93 -1.20
CA LEU A 20 4.78 -9.12 -0.65
C LEU A 20 5.24 -10.39 -1.36
N GLY A 21 5.32 -10.37 -2.70
CA GLY A 21 5.76 -11.50 -3.52
C GLY A 21 7.22 -11.90 -3.28
N ARG A 22 8.06 -10.95 -2.86
CA ARG A 22 9.44 -11.20 -2.43
C ARG A 22 9.55 -11.71 -0.98
N GLY A 23 8.44 -12.01 -0.31
CA GLY A 23 8.41 -12.54 1.05
C GLY A 23 8.81 -11.53 2.12
N HIS A 24 8.68 -10.22 1.85
CA HIS A 24 8.93 -9.21 2.88
C HIS A 24 7.69 -9.10 3.78
N GLU A 25 7.92 -8.97 5.09
CA GLU A 25 6.83 -8.84 6.05
C GLU A 25 6.39 -7.37 6.10
N VAL A 26 5.20 -7.06 5.57
CA VAL A 26 4.59 -5.74 5.68
C VAL A 26 3.73 -5.70 6.94
N ALA A 27 4.19 -4.98 7.96
CA ALA A 27 3.54 -4.89 9.26
C ALA A 27 2.32 -3.96 9.24
N ALA A 28 2.32 -2.95 8.36
CA ALA A 28 1.21 -2.01 8.20
C ALA A 28 1.20 -1.39 6.80
N VAL A 29 0.00 -1.04 6.33
CA VAL A 29 -0.25 -0.31 5.09
C VAL A 29 -1.00 0.98 5.44
N TYR A 30 -0.42 2.13 5.10
CA TYR A 30 -1.06 3.43 5.23
C TYR A 30 -1.51 3.93 3.86
N THR A 31 -2.75 4.40 3.81
CA THR A 31 -3.38 4.98 2.62
C THR A 31 -4.14 6.24 3.02
N ALA A 32 -4.43 7.13 2.06
CA ALA A 32 -5.23 8.30 2.35
C ALA A 32 -6.63 7.90 2.82
N ALA A 33 -7.21 8.70 3.71
CA ALA A 33 -8.58 8.49 4.15
C ALA A 33 -9.53 8.45 2.96
N ALA A 34 -10.50 7.53 3.00
CA ALA A 34 -11.55 7.47 2.00
C ALA A 34 -12.25 8.83 1.91
N LYS A 35 -12.31 9.39 0.72
CA LYS A 35 -13.08 10.61 0.44
C LYS A 35 -14.40 10.19 -0.19
N PRO A 36 -15.50 10.91 0.07
CA PRO A 36 -16.75 10.69 -0.64
C PRO A 36 -16.49 10.71 -2.15
N ALA A 37 -17.02 9.72 -2.87
CA ALA A 37 -16.99 9.71 -4.32
C ALA A 37 -18.16 10.57 -4.84
N GLY A 38 -17.87 11.51 -5.73
CA GLY A 38 -18.88 12.34 -6.40
C GLY A 38 -19.11 13.73 -5.80
N ARG A 39 -20.02 14.48 -6.43
CA ARG A 39 -20.68 15.68 -5.90
C ARG A 39 -22.14 15.35 -5.66
#